data_AF-A0A2S5DWD1-F1
#
_entry.id   AF-A0A2S5DWD1-F1
#
_cell.length_a   1.000
_cell.length_b   1.000
_cell.length_c   1.000
_cell.angle_alpha   90.00
_cell.angle_beta   90.00
_cell.angle_gamma   90.00
#
_symmetry.space_group_name_H-M   'P 1'
#
loop_
_entity.id
_entity.type
_entity.pdbx_description
1 polymer ?
#
loop_
_entity_poly.entity_id
_entity_poly.type
_entity_poly.pdbx_seq_one_letter_code
_entity_poly.pdbx_strand_id
1 'polypeptide(L)' 'MEAQTYHGYQIWGHAILQQDEILQPERFAASGTITQNNKLVEASGVLGVFDTEDDARDAGLEWARAWIDSHR' A
#
# COMPACT_ATOMS: atom_id res chain seq x y z
N MET A 1 -1.30 -7.53 9.03
CA MET A 1 -0.71 -7.28 7.71
C MET A 1 0.55 -8.10 7.61
N GLU A 2 0.73 -8.84 6.52
CA GLU A 2 1.93 -9.64 6.25
C GLU A 2 2.60 -9.14 4.97
N ALA A 3 3.94 -9.16 4.94
CA ALA A 3 4.70 -8.80 3.75
C ALA A 3 4.57 -9.89 2.70
N GLN A 4 4.47 -9.50 1.42
CA GLN A 4 4.60 -10.44 0.32
C GLN A 4 5.99 -10.34 -0.31
N THR A 5 6.54 -11.46 -0.76
CA THR A 5 7.81 -11.45 -1.49
C THR A 5 7.53 -11.36 -2.99
N TYR A 6 8.10 -10.36 -3.67
CA TYR A 6 7.99 -10.16 -5.11
C TYR A 6 9.36 -9.81 -5.70
N HIS A 7 9.86 -10.65 -6.62
CA HIS A 7 11.18 -10.48 -7.25
C HIS A 7 12.36 -10.22 -6.30
N GLY A 8 12.32 -10.77 -5.07
CA GLY A 8 13.37 -10.58 -4.06
C GLY A 8 13.17 -9.35 -3.15
N TYR A 9 12.16 -8.53 -3.45
CA TYR A 9 11.69 -7.46 -2.59
C TYR A 9 10.57 -7.96 -1.66
N GLN A 10 10.44 -7.33 -0.50
CA GLN A 10 9.29 -7.47 0.37
C GLN A 10 8.36 -6.26 0.16
N ILE A 11 7.14 -6.52 -0.30
CA ILE A 11 6.11 -5.52 -0.57
C ILE A 11 5.03 -5.54 0.50
N TRP A 12 4.47 -4.37 0.77
CA TRP A 12 3.43 -4.16 1.77
C TRP A 12 2.34 -3.28 1.19
N GLY A 13 1.09 -3.68 1.37
CA GLY A 13 -0.08 -2.83 1.14
C GLY A 13 -0.64 -2.36 2.48
N HIS A 14 -0.94 -1.08 2.57
CA HIS A 14 -1.45 -0.42 3.76
C HIS A 14 -2.81 0.19 3.46
N ALA A 15 -3.75 -0.04 4.37
CA ALA A 15 -5.00 0.71 4.46
C ALA A 15 -4.94 1.59 5.70
N ILE A 16 -5.06 2.90 5.51
CA ILE A 16 -5.03 3.88 6.58
C ILE A 16 -6.43 4.46 6.70
N LEU A 17 -7.11 4.22 7.82
CA LEU A 17 -8.44 4.78 8.06
C LEU A 17 -8.36 6.32 8.05
N GLN A 18 -9.00 6.93 7.07
CA GLN A 18 -9.27 8.37 7.01
C GLN A 18 -10.65 8.63 7.61
N GLN A 19 -10.69 8.83 8.92
CA GLN A 19 -11.87 9.33 9.60
C GLN A 19 -11.70 10.84 9.83
N ASP A 20 -12.11 11.63 8.83
CA ASP A 20 -11.96 13.09 8.92
C ASP A 20 -13.07 13.71 9.79
N GLU A 21 -14.29 13.16 9.79
CA GLU A 21 -15.41 13.67 10.60
C GLU A 21 -16.44 12.57 10.94
N ILE A 22 -17.13 12.74 12.07
CA ILE A 22 -18.07 11.78 12.72
C ILE A 22 -19.25 11.35 11.82
N LEU A 23 -19.43 11.97 10.65
CA LEU A 23 -20.58 11.78 9.75
C LEU A 23 -20.24 11.18 8.38
N GLN A 24 -18.96 10.91 8.07
CA GLN A 24 -18.59 10.31 6.79
C GLN A 24 -18.47 8.78 6.90
N PRO A 25 -18.83 8.03 5.83
CA PRO A 25 -18.52 6.60 5.77
C PRO A 25 -17.02 6.38 5.91
N GLU A 26 -16.66 5.28 6.58
CA GLU A 26 -15.26 4.88 6.77
C GLU A 26 -14.59 4.75 5.40
N ARG A 27 -13.51 5.50 5.23
CA ARG A 27 -12.75 5.54 3.99
C ARG A 27 -11.28 5.27 4.31
N PHE A 28 -10.62 4.54 3.44
CA PHE A 28 -9.28 4.02 3.67
C PHE A 28 -8.32 4.55 2.61
N ALA A 29 -7.32 5.31 3.03
CA ALA A 29 -6.23 5.70 2.16
C ALA A 29 -5.30 4.51 1.89
N ALA A 30 -5.07 4.20 0.62
CA ALA A 30 -4.12 3.17 0.20
C ALA A 30 -2.71 3.71 0.18
N SER A 31 -1.75 2.88 0.58
CA SER A 31 -0.33 3.15 0.45
C SER A 31 0.45 1.85 0.28
N GLY A 32 1.51 1.88 -0.51
CA GLY A 32 2.43 0.77 -0.74
C GLY A 32 3.81 1.07 -0.18
N THR A 33 4.45 0.05 0.41
CA THR A 33 5.84 0.12 0.87
C THR A 33 6.65 -1.03 0.29
N ILE A 34 7.85 -0.73 -0.20
CA ILE A 34 8.80 -1.72 -0.71
C ILE A 34 10.03 -1.71 0.18
N THR A 35 10.42 -2.90 0.64
CA THR A 35 11.63 -3.11 1.44
C THR A 35 12.47 -4.22 0.82
N GLN A 36 13.79 -4.18 1.01
CA GLN A 36 14.70 -5.25 0.60
C GLN A 36 15.78 -5.39 1.66
N ASN A 37 16.06 -6.62 2.12
CA ASN A 37 17.03 -6.87 3.19
C ASN A 37 16.81 -5.98 4.43
N ASN A 38 15.55 -5.86 4.87
CA ASN A 38 15.12 -5.01 5.99
C ASN A 38 15.40 -3.50 5.80
N LYS A 39 15.71 -3.03 4.60
CA LYS A 39 15.87 -1.60 4.28
C LYS A 39 14.69 -1.11 3.44
N LEU A 40 14.20 0.09 3.74
CA LEU A 40 13.21 0.78 2.91
C LEU A 40 13.83 1.09 1.54
N VAL A 41 13.15 0.66 0.48
CA VAL A 41 13.50 0.97 -0.91
C VAL A 41 12.67 2.15 -1.38
N GLU A 42 11.35 2.06 -1.25
CA GLU A 42 10.43 3.13 -1.67
C GLU A 42 9.09 3.05 -0.94
N ALA A 43 8.39 4.19 -0.82
CA ALA A 43 7.02 4.28 -0.34
C ALA A 43 6.17 5.22 -1.21
N SER A 44 4.95 4.81 -1.55
CA SER A 44 4.11 5.50 -2.53
C SER A 44 3.46 6.80 -2.08
N GLY A 45 3.38 7.04 -0.77
CA GLY A 45 2.40 7.98 -0.23
C GLY A 45 0.96 7.49 -0.44
N VAL A 46 -0.02 8.40 -0.42
CA VAL A 46 -1.45 8.05 -0.62
C VAL A 46 -1.74 7.84 -2.10
N LEU A 47 -2.11 6.63 -2.46
CA LEU A 47 -2.43 6.22 -3.84
C LEU A 47 -3.88 6.56 -4.23
N GLY A 48 -4.76 6.62 -3.24
CA GLY A 48 -6.20 6.81 -3.41
C GLY A 48 -6.93 6.52 -2.12
N VAL A 49 -8.24 6.74 -2.13
CA VAL A 49 -9.13 6.48 -1.01
C VAL A 49 -10.18 5.47 -1.44
N PHE A 50 -10.39 4.45 -0.63
CA PHE A 50 -11.23 3.29 -0.92
C PHE A 50 -12.26 3.08 0.17
N ASP A 51 -13.37 2.42 -0.15
CA ASP A 51 -14.44 2.15 0.81
C ASP A 51 -14.13 0.98 1.76
N THR A 52 -13.14 0.14 1.42
CA THR A 52 -12.75 -1.01 2.24
C THR A 52 -11.24 -1.06 2.48
N GLU A 53 -10.85 -1.65 3.61
CA GLU A 53 -9.45 -1.89 3.95
C GLU A 53 -8.76 -2.83 2.97
N ASP A 54 -9.49 -3.82 2.45
CA ASP A 54 -8.95 -4.82 1.54
C ASP A 54 -8.55 -4.18 0.21
N ASP A 55 -9.45 -3.39 -0.39
CA ASP A 55 -9.21 -2.72 -1.66
C ASP A 55 -8.05 -1.71 -1.55
N ALA A 56 -7.99 -0.96 -0.44
CA ALA A 56 -6.86 -0.06 -0.17
C ALA A 56 -5.52 -0.82 -0.03
N ARG A 57 -5.53 -1.99 0.62
CA ARG A 57 -4.33 -2.82 0.74
C ARG A 57 -3.92 -3.42 -0.60
N ASP A 58 -4.84 -3.96 -1.37
CA ASP A 58 -4.56 -4.52 -2.70
C ASP A 58 -4.02 -3.45 -3.64
N ALA A 59 -4.60 -2.24 -3.63
CA ALA A 59 -4.08 -1.11 -4.39
C ALA A 59 -2.61 -0.78 -4.03
N GLY A 60 -2.26 -0.82 -2.73
CA GLY A 60 -0.88 -0.63 -2.27
C GLY A 60 0.08 -1.72 -2.74
N LEU A 61 -0.38 -2.97 -2.79
CA LEU A 61 0.40 -4.11 -3.27
C LEU A 61 0.60 -4.07 -4.79
N GLU A 62 -0.45 -3.76 -5.53
CA GLU A 62 -0.40 -3.66 -6.99
C GLU A 62 0.51 -2.51 -7.42
N TRP A 63 0.45 -1.36 -6.74
CA TRP A 63 1.42 -0.29 -6.96
C TRP A 63 2.85 -0.76 -6.72
N ALA A 64 3.11 -1.49 -5.63
CA ALA A 64 4.44 -1.94 -5.29
C ALA A 64 5.01 -2.91 -6.36
N ARG A 65 4.16 -3.81 -6.88
CA ARG A 65 4.51 -4.69 -8.01
C ARG A 65 4.83 -3.88 -9.26
N ALA A 66 3.96 -2.96 -9.63
CA ALA A 66 4.13 -2.12 -10.82
C ALA A 66 5.39 -1.23 -10.73
N TRP A 67 5.71 -0.70 -9.55
CA TRP A 67 6.93 0.08 -9.33
C TRP A 67 8.17 -0.79 -9.55
N ILE A 68 8.21 -2.00 -8.98
CA ILE A 68 9.32 -2.94 -9.14
C ILE A 68 9.50 -3.31 -10.61
N ASP A 69 8.41 -3.63 -11.30
CA ASP A 69 8.44 -4.01 -12.72
C ASP A 69 8.92 -2.85 -13.61
N SER A 70 8.64 -1.59 -13.22
CA SER A 70 9.09 -0.40 -13.96
C SER A 70 10.54 0.01 -13.68
N HIS A 71 11.10 -0.41 -12.54
CA HIS A 71 12.46 -0.04 -12.10
C HIS A 71 13.48 -1.19 -12.26
N ARG A 72 13.13 -2.20 -13.05
CA ARG A 72 13.97 -3.35 -13.35
C ARG A 72 14.85 -3.13 -14.58
#